data_AF-A0A7R9QE84-F1
#
_entry.id   AF-A0A7R9QE84-F1
#
_cell.length_a   1.000
_cell.length_b   1.000
_cell.length_c   1.000
_cell.angle_alpha   90.00
_cell.angle_beta   90.00
_cell.angle_gamma   90.00
#
_symmetry.space_group_name_H-M   'P 1'
#
loop_
_entity.id
_entity.type
_entity.pdbx_description
1 polymer ?
#
loop_
_entity_poly.entity_id
_entity_poly.type
_entity_poly.pdbx_seq_one_letter_code
_entity_poly.pdbx_strand_id
1 'polypeptide(L)'
;MAESVAPFGRQLQQLAALQDGSHLIQLRQWMTESANVYADVLSLADHLLVSNPKLSGIKSSLPYVVVEQFQQFVKNSPNGSQLAAQLLTKSVRKRALSFALKRNNKTWLDIIADVYHITTLEVTDLLDIIQHLLADNKFFEASLLVIKCELRDHFDIKDLLVPLLLQDKLTVVDDYIRGHEKTHGFEFIKFLDKCFADRSVGDPFADRIPGARRDKLEPKALEKLVTRLLKQHGVDETACPHIVAQRNVRQLRYLLYKRYRESGFSDGSWSEIIINTVADNKPLQEELIYQIVGFRDP
;
A
#
# COMPACT_ATOMS: atom_id res chain seq x y z
N MET A 1 -17.17 -34.40 2.96
CA MET A 1 -15.84 -33.79 3.21
C MET A 1 -15.86 -32.70 4.30
N ALA A 2 -16.88 -31.84 4.39
CA ALA A 2 -16.98 -30.86 5.50
C ALA A 2 -17.17 -31.48 6.91
N GLU A 3 -17.63 -32.73 7.00
CA GLU A 3 -17.99 -33.37 8.27
C GLU A 3 -16.80 -33.75 9.17
N SER A 4 -15.57 -33.92 8.65
CA SER A 4 -14.40 -34.26 9.50
C SER A 4 -13.59 -33.05 10.00
N VAL A 5 -13.74 -31.88 9.36
CA VAL A 5 -12.91 -30.69 9.67
C VAL A 5 -13.36 -29.99 10.94
N ALA A 6 -14.68 -29.87 11.18
CA ALA A 6 -15.20 -29.18 12.36
C ALA A 6 -14.94 -29.93 13.68
N PRO A 7 -15.08 -31.27 13.77
CA PRO A 7 -14.63 -32.05 14.93
C PRO A 7 -13.13 -31.85 15.19
N PHE A 8 -12.30 -31.95 14.14
CA PHE A 8 -10.86 -31.76 14.27
C PHE A 8 -10.49 -30.35 14.74
N GLY A 9 -11.13 -29.31 14.21
CA GLY A 9 -10.90 -27.93 14.64
C GLY A 9 -11.20 -27.70 16.13
N ARG A 10 -12.25 -28.33 16.67
CA ARG A 10 -12.56 -28.27 18.10
C ARG A 10 -11.50 -28.98 18.96
N GLN A 11 -11.07 -30.17 18.53
CA GLN A 11 -9.99 -30.90 19.20
C GLN A 11 -8.68 -30.08 19.17
N LEU A 12 -8.36 -29.47 18.04
CA LEU A 12 -7.15 -28.66 17.89
C LEU A 12 -7.16 -27.44 18.81
N GLN A 13 -8.31 -26.79 19.00
CA GLN A 13 -8.46 -25.70 19.97
C GLN A 13 -8.20 -26.15 21.41
N GLN A 14 -8.69 -27.34 21.79
CA GLN A 14 -8.45 -27.90 23.12
C GLN A 14 -6.96 -28.21 23.34
N LEU A 15 -6.31 -28.85 22.36
CA LEU A 15 -4.87 -29.15 22.42
C LEU A 15 -4.02 -27.87 22.43
N ALA A 16 -4.41 -26.84 21.68
CA ALA A 16 -3.70 -25.56 21.68
C ALA A 16 -3.76 -24.86 23.05
N ALA A 17 -4.84 -25.06 23.82
CA ALA A 17 -4.97 -24.51 25.16
C ALA A 17 -4.00 -25.15 26.18
N LEU A 18 -3.48 -26.35 25.91
CA LEU A 18 -2.52 -27.04 26.78
C LEU A 18 -1.10 -26.47 26.70
N GLN A 19 -0.77 -25.69 25.65
CA GLN A 19 0.53 -25.04 25.44
C GLN A 19 1.76 -25.98 25.44
N ASP A 20 1.57 -27.28 25.25
CA ASP A 20 2.61 -28.32 25.26
C ASP A 20 3.13 -28.71 23.86
N GLY A 21 2.61 -28.07 22.81
CA GLY A 21 2.95 -28.36 21.42
C GLY A 21 2.25 -29.58 20.80
N SER A 22 1.40 -30.29 21.55
CA SER A 22 0.63 -31.46 21.08
C SER A 22 -0.21 -31.15 19.84
N HIS A 23 -0.84 -29.96 19.80
CA HIS A 23 -1.62 -29.49 18.67
C HIS A 23 -0.82 -29.44 17.35
N LEU A 24 0.48 -29.13 17.39
CA LEU A 24 1.31 -29.07 16.19
C LEU A 24 1.61 -30.47 15.63
N ILE A 25 1.82 -31.45 16.52
CA ILE A 25 2.04 -32.84 16.14
C ILE A 25 0.77 -33.38 15.48
N GLN A 26 -0.38 -33.20 16.13
CA GLN A 26 -1.66 -33.65 15.63
C GLN A 26 -2.03 -32.98 14.30
N LEU A 27 -1.75 -31.68 14.16
CA LEU A 27 -1.98 -30.94 12.92
C LEU A 27 -1.17 -31.49 11.75
N ARG A 28 0.11 -31.79 11.95
CA ARG A 28 0.97 -32.35 10.90
C ARG A 28 0.52 -33.75 10.49
N GLN A 29 0.14 -34.59 11.44
CA GLN A 29 -0.41 -35.91 11.14
C GLN A 29 -1.71 -35.80 10.32
N TRP A 30 -2.63 -34.93 10.74
CA TRP A 30 -3.88 -34.71 10.01
C TRP A 30 -3.65 -34.21 8.58
N MET A 31 -2.65 -33.35 8.36
CA MET A 31 -2.27 -32.90 7.01
C MET A 31 -1.82 -34.05 6.10
N THR A 32 -1.13 -35.06 6.64
CA THR A 32 -0.71 -36.25 5.87
C THR A 32 -1.86 -37.18 5.52
N GLU A 33 -2.90 -37.22 6.35
CA GLU A 33 -4.08 -38.09 6.19
C GLU A 33 -5.19 -37.43 5.34
N SER A 34 -5.10 -36.12 5.10
CA SER A 34 -6.08 -35.36 4.34
C SER A 34 -6.06 -35.71 2.85
N ALA A 35 -7.24 -35.99 2.30
CA ALA A 35 -7.42 -36.29 0.87
C ALA A 35 -7.16 -35.05 -0.02
N ASN A 36 -7.52 -33.85 0.44
CA ASN A 36 -7.16 -32.60 -0.23
C ASN A 36 -6.74 -31.56 0.81
N VAL A 37 -5.48 -31.64 1.22
CA VAL A 37 -4.91 -30.80 2.28
C VAL A 37 -5.03 -29.30 1.99
N TYR A 38 -4.97 -28.88 0.72
CA TYR A 38 -5.17 -27.48 0.34
C TYR A 38 -6.59 -26.99 0.63
N ALA A 39 -7.62 -27.76 0.27
CA ALA A 39 -9.00 -27.39 0.54
C ALA A 39 -9.36 -27.50 2.03
N ASP A 40 -8.83 -28.52 2.70
CA ASP A 40 -9.15 -28.84 4.09
C ASP A 40 -8.50 -27.83 5.04
N VAL A 41 -7.25 -27.41 4.80
CA VAL A 41 -6.57 -26.38 5.60
C VAL A 41 -7.31 -25.04 5.54
N LEU A 42 -7.79 -24.63 4.37
CA LEU A 42 -8.62 -23.42 4.25
C LEU A 42 -9.91 -23.55 5.08
N SER A 43 -10.57 -24.72 5.00
CA SER A 43 -11.81 -24.96 5.72
C SER A 43 -11.59 -24.98 7.23
N LEU A 44 -10.46 -25.54 7.69
CA LEU A 44 -10.06 -25.55 9.09
C LEU A 44 -9.76 -24.13 9.59
N ALA A 45 -8.93 -23.38 8.87
CA ALA A 45 -8.60 -22.01 9.24
C ALA A 45 -9.84 -21.10 9.24
N ASP A 46 -10.76 -21.28 8.29
CA ASP A 46 -12.02 -20.52 8.24
C ASP A 46 -12.92 -20.87 9.42
N HIS A 47 -13.10 -22.16 9.74
CA HIS A 47 -13.85 -22.61 10.92
C HIS A 47 -13.30 -22.01 12.22
N LEU A 48 -11.98 -21.99 12.40
CA LEU A 48 -11.34 -21.41 13.58
C LEU A 48 -11.54 -19.89 13.67
N LEU A 49 -11.65 -19.20 12.52
CA LEU A 49 -11.90 -17.77 12.45
C LEU A 49 -13.38 -17.41 12.64
N VAL A 50 -14.33 -18.27 12.25
CA VAL A 50 -15.76 -18.04 12.49
C VAL A 50 -16.04 -17.89 13.99
N SER A 51 -15.39 -18.71 14.83
CA SER A 51 -15.54 -18.64 16.28
C SER A 51 -14.90 -17.38 16.88
N ASN A 52 -13.90 -16.78 16.24
CA ASN A 52 -13.27 -15.53 16.71
C ASN A 52 -12.58 -14.76 15.56
N PRO A 53 -13.32 -13.87 14.86
CA PRO A 53 -12.80 -13.17 13.67
C PRO A 53 -11.59 -12.26 13.95
N LYS A 54 -11.46 -11.77 15.20
CA LYS A 54 -10.35 -10.89 15.62
C LYS A 54 -8.98 -11.58 15.54
N LEU A 55 -8.96 -12.91 15.53
CA LEU A 55 -7.72 -13.68 15.41
C LEU A 55 -7.01 -13.50 14.07
N SER A 56 -7.71 -13.06 13.02
CA SER A 56 -7.11 -12.79 11.70
C SER A 56 -5.97 -11.77 11.74
N GLY A 57 -5.97 -10.84 12.71
CA GLY A 57 -4.89 -9.87 12.88
C GLY A 57 -3.67 -10.37 13.68
N ILE A 58 -3.73 -11.57 14.26
CA ILE A 58 -2.76 -12.03 15.27
C ILE A 58 -1.89 -13.16 14.67
N LYS A 59 -0.59 -12.89 14.51
CA LYS A 59 0.41 -13.83 13.95
C LYS A 59 0.65 -15.08 14.81
N SER A 60 0.28 -15.05 16.09
CA SER A 60 0.35 -16.23 16.98
C SER A 60 -0.99 -16.93 17.16
N SER A 61 -2.04 -16.50 16.45
CA SER A 61 -3.34 -17.12 16.57
C SER A 61 -3.34 -18.52 15.94
N LEU A 62 -4.16 -19.42 16.49
CA LEU A 62 -4.27 -20.78 15.98
C LEU A 62 -4.61 -20.85 14.47
N PRO A 63 -5.53 -20.03 13.90
CA PRO A 63 -5.74 -20.00 12.44
C PRO A 63 -4.48 -19.66 11.65
N TYR A 64 -3.69 -18.69 12.12
CA TYR A 64 -2.44 -18.30 11.47
C TYR A 64 -1.41 -19.43 11.56
N VAL A 65 -1.23 -20.01 12.76
CA VAL A 65 -0.35 -21.17 12.98
C VAL A 65 -0.73 -22.33 12.07
N VAL A 66 -2.02 -22.59 11.84
CA VAL A 66 -2.47 -23.63 10.91
C VAL A 66 -1.96 -23.39 9.49
N VAL A 67 -2.09 -22.16 8.98
CA VAL A 67 -1.63 -21.82 7.62
C VAL A 67 -0.11 -21.75 7.52
N GLU A 68 0.58 -21.30 8.57
CA GLU A 68 2.04 -21.29 8.65
C GLU A 68 2.62 -22.72 8.68
N GLN A 69 2.05 -23.61 9.50
CA GLN A 69 2.43 -25.02 9.51
C GLN A 69 2.15 -25.69 8.18
N PHE A 70 1.07 -25.32 7.50
CA PHE A 70 0.79 -25.81 6.16
C PHE A 70 1.85 -25.34 5.15
N GLN A 71 2.28 -24.07 5.22
CA GLN A 71 3.37 -23.58 4.37
C GLN A 71 4.65 -24.38 4.59
N GLN A 72 5.01 -24.67 5.85
CA GLN A 72 6.18 -25.49 6.18
C GLN A 72 6.02 -26.92 5.67
N PHE A 73 4.83 -27.51 5.81
CA PHE A 73 4.50 -28.84 5.31
C PHE A 73 4.70 -28.95 3.79
N VAL A 74 4.21 -27.96 3.03
CA VAL A 74 4.38 -27.93 1.57
C VAL A 74 5.86 -27.74 1.18
N LYS A 75 6.58 -26.83 1.85
CA LYS A 75 8.01 -26.55 1.58
C LYS A 75 8.91 -27.75 1.89
N ASN A 76 8.61 -28.49 2.95
CA ASN A 76 9.43 -29.62 3.40
C ASN A 76 9.05 -30.95 2.71
N SER A 77 7.96 -30.97 1.93
CA SER A 77 7.54 -32.18 1.22
C SER A 77 8.43 -32.41 -0.01
N PRO A 78 9.13 -33.55 -0.12
CA PRO A 78 9.96 -33.88 -1.29
C PRO A 78 9.15 -33.86 -2.60
N ASN A 79 7.85 -34.12 -2.50
CA ASN A 79 6.91 -34.17 -3.62
C ASN A 79 5.93 -32.97 -3.61
N GLY A 80 6.25 -31.87 -2.93
CA GLY A 80 5.37 -30.71 -2.77
C GLY A 80 4.82 -30.18 -4.11
N SER A 81 5.66 -30.09 -5.14
CA SER A 81 5.27 -29.66 -6.49
C SER A 81 4.30 -30.64 -7.17
N GLN A 82 4.48 -31.95 -6.97
CA GLN A 82 3.59 -32.98 -7.51
C GLN A 82 2.24 -32.98 -6.78
N LEU A 83 2.26 -32.81 -5.45
CA LEU A 83 1.06 -32.66 -4.63
C LEU A 83 0.25 -31.43 -5.05
N ALA A 84 0.93 -30.30 -5.29
CA ALA A 84 0.29 -29.09 -5.82
C ALA A 84 -0.35 -29.36 -7.18
N ALA A 85 0.36 -30.00 -8.12
CA ALA A 85 -0.19 -30.30 -9.45
C ALA A 85 -1.46 -31.17 -9.40
N GLN A 86 -1.58 -32.07 -8.42
CA GLN A 86 -2.73 -32.97 -8.29
C GLN A 86 -3.91 -32.36 -7.54
N LEU A 87 -3.65 -31.58 -6.49
CA LEU A 87 -4.70 -31.13 -5.55
C LEU A 87 -5.10 -29.66 -5.71
N LEU A 88 -4.24 -28.84 -6.29
CA LEU A 88 -4.41 -27.39 -6.36
C LEU A 88 -5.15 -26.94 -7.64
N THR A 89 -6.44 -27.26 -7.69
CA THR A 89 -7.30 -26.86 -8.81
C THR A 89 -7.56 -25.35 -8.84
N LYS A 90 -7.97 -24.82 -10.00
CA LYS A 90 -8.34 -23.40 -10.17
C LYS A 90 -9.40 -22.94 -9.16
N SER A 91 -10.37 -23.80 -8.82
CA SER A 91 -11.40 -23.49 -7.82
C SER A 91 -10.83 -23.38 -6.40
N VAL A 92 -9.91 -24.27 -6.00
CA VAL A 92 -9.23 -24.20 -4.71
C VAL A 92 -8.38 -22.93 -4.60
N ARG A 93 -7.68 -22.56 -5.66
CA ARG A 93 -6.88 -21.32 -5.72
C ARG A 93 -7.75 -20.07 -5.59
N LYS A 94 -8.86 -19.99 -6.33
CA LYS A 94 -9.83 -18.88 -6.20
C LYS A 94 -10.43 -18.82 -4.79
N ARG A 95 -10.73 -19.98 -4.18
CA ARG A 95 -11.19 -20.05 -2.79
C ARG A 95 -10.12 -19.56 -1.81
N ALA A 96 -8.86 -19.94 -2.00
CA ALA A 96 -7.73 -19.50 -1.18
C ALA A 96 -7.53 -17.99 -1.27
N LEU A 97 -7.59 -17.43 -2.49
CA LEU A 97 -7.49 -15.98 -2.69
C LEU A 97 -8.65 -15.24 -2.02
N SER A 98 -9.89 -15.70 -2.22
CA SER A 98 -11.05 -15.14 -1.51
C SER A 98 -10.90 -15.22 0.00
N PHE A 99 -10.37 -16.34 0.50
CA PHE A 99 -10.03 -16.49 1.91
C PHE A 99 -9.03 -15.42 2.35
N ALA A 100 -7.90 -15.24 1.66
CA ALA A 100 -6.89 -14.25 2.03
C ALA A 100 -7.43 -12.80 2.02
N LEU A 101 -8.15 -12.41 0.96
CA LEU A 101 -8.64 -11.04 0.78
C LEU A 101 -9.62 -10.61 1.88
N LYS A 102 -10.46 -11.54 2.39
CA LYS A 102 -11.37 -11.28 3.51
C LYS A 102 -10.68 -10.86 4.81
N ARG A 103 -9.37 -11.11 4.96
CA ARG A 103 -8.62 -10.81 6.19
C ARG A 103 -8.01 -9.41 6.18
N ASN A 104 -8.05 -8.70 5.04
CA ASN A 104 -7.53 -7.33 4.90
C ASN A 104 -6.11 -7.19 5.49
N ASN A 105 -5.25 -8.18 5.21
CA ASN A 105 -3.93 -8.30 5.83
C ASN A 105 -2.90 -8.85 4.83
N LYS A 106 -1.83 -8.09 4.62
CA LYS A 106 -0.75 -8.41 3.68
C LYS A 106 -0.07 -9.74 3.98
N THR A 107 0.19 -10.07 5.24
CA THR A 107 0.89 -11.32 5.62
C THR A 107 0.06 -12.55 5.26
N TRP A 108 -1.26 -12.50 5.42
CA TRP A 108 -2.14 -13.57 4.97
C TRP A 108 -2.13 -13.73 3.46
N LEU A 109 -2.19 -12.61 2.73
CA LEU A 109 -2.10 -12.66 1.28
C LEU A 109 -0.76 -13.23 0.82
N ASP A 110 0.36 -12.83 1.42
CA ASP A 110 1.68 -13.33 1.05
C ASP A 110 1.79 -14.84 1.25
N ILE A 111 1.44 -15.35 2.44
CA ILE A 111 1.53 -16.79 2.73
C ILE A 111 0.60 -17.60 1.83
N ILE A 112 -0.65 -17.15 1.66
CA ILE A 112 -1.62 -17.85 0.83
C ILE A 112 -1.23 -17.79 -0.65
N ALA A 113 -0.75 -16.65 -1.14
CA ALA A 113 -0.32 -16.51 -2.52
C ALA A 113 0.86 -17.44 -2.84
N ASP A 114 1.80 -17.56 -1.91
CA ASP A 114 2.96 -18.43 -2.06
C ASP A 114 2.54 -19.92 -2.02
N VAL A 115 1.70 -20.32 -1.06
CA VAL A 115 1.32 -21.74 -0.89
C VAL A 115 0.35 -22.21 -1.97
N TYR A 116 -0.59 -21.36 -2.40
CA TYR A 116 -1.62 -21.69 -3.38
C TYR A 116 -1.24 -21.20 -4.79
N HIS A 117 0.03 -20.84 -4.98
CA HIS A 117 0.62 -20.41 -6.25
C HIS A 117 -0.20 -19.31 -6.94
N ILE A 118 -0.81 -18.38 -6.21
CA ILE A 118 -1.81 -17.44 -6.78
C ILE A 118 -1.22 -16.59 -7.92
N THR A 119 0.07 -16.27 -7.85
CA THR A 119 0.79 -15.50 -8.89
C THR A 119 0.87 -16.23 -10.24
N THR A 120 0.61 -17.54 -10.29
CA THR A 120 0.58 -18.32 -11.54
C THR A 120 -0.83 -18.48 -12.11
N LEU A 121 -1.83 -17.75 -11.59
CA LEU A 121 -3.17 -17.71 -12.19
C LEU A 121 -3.11 -16.94 -13.50
N GLU A 122 -4.07 -17.19 -14.39
CA GLU A 122 -4.18 -16.42 -15.63
C GLU A 122 -4.39 -14.95 -15.28
N VAL A 123 -3.68 -14.06 -15.98
CA VAL A 123 -3.78 -12.61 -15.75
C VAL A 123 -5.22 -12.14 -15.88
N THR A 124 -5.97 -12.68 -16.84
CA THR A 124 -7.40 -12.40 -17.04
C THR A 124 -8.25 -12.71 -15.80
N ASP A 125 -8.05 -13.88 -15.16
CA ASP A 125 -8.76 -14.21 -13.92
C ASP A 125 -8.43 -13.24 -12.78
N LEU A 126 -7.15 -12.85 -12.68
CA LEU A 126 -6.70 -11.92 -11.63
C LEU A 126 -7.29 -10.54 -11.85
N LEU A 127 -7.29 -10.05 -13.09
CA LEU A 127 -7.91 -8.78 -13.45
C LEU A 127 -9.41 -8.79 -13.18
N ASP A 128 -10.14 -9.85 -13.52
CA ASP A 128 -11.58 -9.97 -13.21
C ASP A 128 -11.84 -9.85 -11.70
N ILE A 129 -11.03 -10.53 -10.87
CA ILE A 129 -11.14 -10.45 -9.42
C ILE A 129 -10.84 -9.03 -8.92
N ILE A 130 -9.80 -8.39 -9.45
CA ILE A 130 -9.43 -7.03 -9.06
C ILE A 130 -10.54 -6.04 -9.44
N GLN A 131 -11.13 -6.17 -10.62
CA GLN A 131 -12.24 -5.31 -11.05
C GLN A 131 -13.46 -5.47 -10.13
N HIS A 132 -13.77 -6.68 -9.69
CA HIS A 132 -14.81 -6.90 -8.68
C HIS A 132 -14.47 -6.24 -7.34
N LEU A 133 -13.20 -6.30 -6.89
CA LEU A 133 -12.77 -5.60 -5.67
C LEU A 133 -12.92 -4.07 -5.80
N LEU A 134 -12.55 -3.51 -6.95
CA LEU A 134 -12.69 -2.08 -7.23
C LEU A 134 -14.16 -1.64 -7.25
N ALA A 135 -15.03 -2.42 -7.90
CA ALA A 135 -16.48 -2.17 -7.90
C ALA A 135 -17.07 -2.20 -6.47
N ASP A 136 -16.52 -3.04 -5.60
CA ASP A 136 -16.89 -3.13 -4.17
C ASP A 136 -16.20 -2.07 -3.29
N ASN A 137 -15.43 -1.12 -3.84
CA ASN A 137 -14.61 -0.14 -3.12
C ASN A 137 -13.55 -0.76 -2.18
N LYS A 138 -13.11 -2.00 -2.46
CA LYS A 138 -12.04 -2.72 -1.73
C LYS A 138 -10.66 -2.39 -2.28
N PHE A 139 -10.33 -1.09 -2.28
CA PHE A 139 -9.10 -0.56 -2.89
C PHE A 139 -7.82 -1.10 -2.25
N PHE A 140 -7.83 -1.33 -0.94
CA PHE A 140 -6.68 -1.88 -0.23
C PHE A 140 -6.38 -3.32 -0.67
N GLU A 141 -7.40 -4.18 -0.66
CA GLU A 141 -7.30 -5.58 -1.08
C GLU A 141 -6.90 -5.69 -2.56
N ALA A 142 -7.52 -4.87 -3.41
CA ALA A 142 -7.16 -4.77 -4.83
C ALA A 142 -5.68 -4.40 -4.99
N SER A 143 -5.21 -3.38 -4.27
CA SER A 143 -3.82 -2.91 -4.32
C SER A 143 -2.83 -3.98 -3.86
N LEU A 144 -3.13 -4.70 -2.78
CA LEU A 144 -2.28 -5.79 -2.30
C LEU A 144 -2.14 -6.89 -3.36
N LEU A 145 -3.23 -7.24 -4.04
CA LEU A 145 -3.21 -8.25 -5.09
C LEU A 145 -2.44 -7.77 -6.33
N VAL A 146 -2.66 -6.53 -6.76
CA VAL A 146 -1.93 -5.90 -7.87
C VAL A 146 -0.43 -5.86 -7.58
N ILE A 147 -0.03 -5.51 -6.36
CA ILE A 147 1.36 -5.51 -5.92
C ILE A 147 1.94 -6.92 -5.96
N LYS A 148 1.23 -7.90 -5.38
CA LYS A 148 1.70 -9.30 -5.24
C LYS A 148 1.82 -10.03 -6.57
N CYS A 149 0.93 -9.73 -7.52
CA CYS A 149 0.90 -10.33 -8.85
C CYS A 149 1.60 -9.48 -9.92
N GLU A 150 2.24 -8.37 -9.53
CA GLU A 150 2.99 -7.48 -10.43
C GLU A 150 2.13 -6.91 -11.59
N LEU A 151 0.86 -6.58 -11.31
CA LEU A 151 -0.11 -6.14 -12.32
C LEU A 151 -0.28 -4.60 -12.40
N ARG A 152 0.71 -3.82 -11.97
CA ARG A 152 0.56 -2.36 -11.81
C ARG A 152 0.25 -1.65 -13.13
N ASP A 153 0.90 -2.06 -14.21
CA ASP A 153 0.77 -1.47 -15.54
C ASP A 153 -0.64 -1.62 -16.15
N HIS A 154 -1.52 -2.42 -15.53
CA HIS A 154 -2.91 -2.59 -15.94
C HIS A 154 -3.87 -1.55 -15.34
N PHE A 155 -3.41 -0.67 -14.44
CA PHE A 155 -4.26 0.26 -13.69
C PHE A 155 -3.74 1.70 -13.75
N ASP A 156 -4.65 2.67 -13.81
CA ASP A 156 -4.28 4.08 -13.63
C ASP A 156 -4.00 4.35 -12.15
N ILE A 157 -3.14 5.33 -11.85
CA ILE A 157 -2.89 5.79 -10.48
C ILE A 157 -4.19 6.18 -9.75
N LYS A 158 -5.21 6.63 -10.49
CA LYS A 158 -6.50 7.07 -9.96
C LYS A 158 -7.38 5.90 -9.49
N ASP A 159 -7.14 4.70 -10.00
CA ASP A 159 -7.91 3.51 -9.65
C ASP A 159 -7.50 2.95 -8.27
N LEU A 160 -6.23 3.16 -7.89
CA LEU A 160 -5.63 2.52 -6.70
C LEU A 160 -4.88 3.51 -5.79
N LEU A 161 -3.88 4.22 -6.30
CA LEU A 161 -3.04 5.10 -5.45
C LEU A 161 -3.83 6.25 -4.83
N VAL A 162 -4.72 6.88 -5.59
CA VAL A 162 -5.57 7.98 -5.08
C VAL A 162 -6.54 7.47 -3.99
N PRO A 163 -7.29 6.37 -4.18
CA PRO A 163 -8.05 5.76 -3.10
C PRO A 163 -7.24 5.38 -1.87
N LEU A 164 -6.05 4.78 -2.03
CA LEU A 164 -5.18 4.42 -0.91
C LEU A 164 -4.74 5.65 -0.10
N LEU A 165 -4.39 6.75 -0.77
CA LEU A 165 -4.09 8.03 -0.10
C LEU A 165 -5.28 8.49 0.73
N LEU A 166 -6.47 8.51 0.12
CA LEU A 166 -7.70 8.96 0.75
C LEU A 166 -8.19 8.01 1.86
N GLN A 167 -7.69 6.77 1.92
CA GLN A 167 -7.93 5.84 3.02
C GLN A 167 -6.79 5.80 4.06
N ASP A 168 -5.82 6.73 3.96
CA ASP A 168 -4.64 6.80 4.82
C ASP A 168 -3.78 5.52 4.82
N LYS A 169 -3.72 4.83 3.68
CA LYS A 169 -2.97 3.57 3.48
C LYS A 169 -1.60 3.82 2.86
N LEU A 170 -0.85 4.78 3.42
CA LEU A 170 0.42 5.25 2.85
C LEU A 170 1.50 4.16 2.77
N THR A 171 1.47 3.15 3.65
CA THR A 171 2.38 2.01 3.58
C THR A 171 2.18 1.19 2.30
N VAL A 172 0.94 1.05 1.83
CA VAL A 172 0.63 0.36 0.58
C VAL A 172 0.95 1.25 -0.63
N VAL A 173 0.75 2.56 -0.53
CA VAL A 173 1.22 3.52 -1.54
C VAL A 173 2.71 3.38 -1.77
N ASP A 174 3.50 3.31 -0.69
CA ASP A 174 4.95 3.14 -0.80
C ASP A 174 5.34 1.80 -1.45
N ASP A 175 4.67 0.71 -1.08
CA ASP A 175 4.90 -0.62 -1.70
C ASP A 175 4.46 -0.67 -3.17
N TYR A 176 3.45 0.11 -3.54
CA TYR A 176 2.96 0.21 -4.91
C TYR A 176 3.95 0.97 -5.79
N ILE A 177 4.53 2.07 -5.30
CA ILE A 177 5.47 2.91 -6.05
C ILE A 177 6.85 2.25 -6.18
N ARG A 178 7.25 1.42 -5.22
CA ARG A 178 8.58 0.78 -5.21
C ARG A 178 8.86 0.01 -6.50
N GLY A 179 9.98 0.33 -7.15
CA GLY A 179 10.41 -0.20 -8.44
C GLY A 179 9.71 0.40 -9.67
N HIS A 180 8.78 1.34 -9.46
CA HIS A 180 7.96 1.99 -10.50
C HIS A 180 7.97 3.52 -10.34
N GLU A 181 9.10 4.05 -9.86
CA GLU A 181 9.26 5.45 -9.47
C GLU A 181 9.11 6.40 -10.67
N LYS A 182 9.61 5.97 -11.84
CA LYS A 182 9.57 6.75 -13.09
C LYS A 182 8.22 6.71 -13.81
N THR A 183 7.33 5.79 -13.45
CA THR A 183 6.00 5.64 -14.06
C THR A 183 4.93 6.06 -13.06
N HIS A 184 4.43 5.12 -12.26
CA HIS A 184 3.35 5.37 -11.32
C HIS A 184 3.75 6.36 -10.21
N GLY A 185 5.00 6.31 -9.72
CA GLY A 185 5.48 7.26 -8.72
C GLY A 185 5.46 8.71 -9.22
N PHE A 186 6.03 8.93 -10.41
CA PHE A 186 6.07 10.23 -11.07
C PHE A 186 4.67 10.76 -11.36
N GLU A 187 3.81 9.97 -12.00
CA GLU A 187 2.44 10.40 -12.32
C GLU A 187 1.62 10.65 -11.06
N PHE A 188 1.84 9.87 -10.00
CA PHE A 188 1.16 10.09 -8.72
C PHE A 188 1.57 11.41 -8.08
N ILE A 189 2.87 11.72 -8.00
CA ILE A 189 3.35 13.00 -7.47
C ILE A 189 2.81 14.17 -8.30
N LYS A 190 2.79 14.04 -9.62
CA LYS A 190 2.22 15.04 -10.53
C LYS A 190 0.73 15.27 -10.31
N PHE A 191 -0.02 14.22 -10.00
CA PHE A 191 -1.42 14.35 -9.59
C PHE A 191 -1.56 15.08 -8.24
N LEU A 192 -0.72 14.77 -7.26
CA LEU A 192 -0.74 15.46 -5.95
C LEU A 192 -0.39 16.94 -6.07
N ASP A 193 0.58 17.28 -6.92
CA ASP A 193 0.96 18.67 -7.19
C ASP A 193 -0.18 19.47 -7.84
N LYS A 194 -0.94 18.85 -8.75
CA LYS A 194 -2.16 19.46 -9.29
C LYS A 194 -3.23 19.66 -8.22
N CYS A 195 -3.46 18.67 -7.35
CA CYS A 195 -4.38 18.82 -6.21
C CYS A 195 -3.95 19.92 -5.24
N PHE A 196 -2.64 20.13 -5.10
CA PHE A 196 -2.10 21.20 -4.27
C PHE A 196 -2.40 22.58 -4.88
N ALA A 197 -2.29 22.72 -6.19
CA ALA A 197 -2.58 23.95 -6.92
C ALA A 197 -4.08 24.25 -7.00
N ASP A 198 -4.90 23.22 -7.24
CA ASP A 198 -6.35 23.31 -7.37
C ASP A 198 -7.04 22.11 -6.70
N ARG A 199 -7.77 22.37 -5.63
CA ARG A 199 -8.48 21.32 -4.87
C ARG A 199 -9.60 20.67 -5.68
N SER A 200 -10.14 21.36 -6.68
CA SER A 200 -11.20 20.82 -7.55
C SER A 200 -10.76 19.58 -8.33
N VAL A 201 -9.45 19.36 -8.48
CA VAL A 201 -8.87 18.16 -9.08
C VAL A 201 -9.04 16.93 -8.18
N GLY A 202 -8.88 17.09 -6.87
CA GLY A 202 -8.90 15.99 -5.90
C GLY A 202 -10.27 15.73 -5.28
N ASP A 203 -11.09 16.77 -5.07
CA ASP A 203 -12.37 16.67 -4.39
C ASP A 203 -13.35 15.63 -5.00
N PRO A 204 -13.50 15.52 -6.35
CA PRO A 204 -14.38 14.54 -6.95
C PRO A 204 -13.99 13.08 -6.65
N PHE A 205 -12.72 12.80 -6.34
CA PHE A 205 -12.29 11.47 -5.91
C PHE A 205 -12.73 11.20 -4.48
N ALA A 206 -12.52 12.17 -3.59
CA ALA A 206 -12.95 12.06 -2.19
C ALA A 206 -14.46 11.89 -2.04
N ASP A 207 -15.26 12.46 -2.96
CA ASP A 207 -16.72 12.29 -2.98
C ASP A 207 -17.15 10.84 -3.27
N ARG A 208 -16.36 10.09 -4.05
CA ARG A 208 -16.70 8.74 -4.52
C ARG A 208 -16.16 7.62 -3.63
N ILE A 209 -15.17 7.93 -2.79
CA ILE A 209 -14.48 6.93 -1.96
C ILE A 209 -15.10 6.88 -0.56
N PRO A 210 -15.67 5.74 -0.14
CA PRO A 210 -16.20 5.57 1.20
C PRO A 210 -15.13 5.81 2.28
N GLY A 211 -15.45 6.68 3.25
CA GLY A 211 -14.54 7.01 4.35
C GLY A 211 -13.33 7.86 3.94
N ALA A 212 -13.39 8.56 2.81
CA ALA A 212 -12.30 9.40 2.33
C ALA A 212 -11.85 10.47 3.34
N ARG A 213 -10.53 10.54 3.52
CA ARG A 213 -9.81 11.47 4.37
C ARG A 213 -9.43 12.72 3.59
N ARG A 214 -10.35 13.68 3.49
CA ARG A 214 -10.13 14.96 2.77
C ARG A 214 -8.97 15.78 3.33
N ASP A 215 -8.63 15.60 4.59
CA ASP A 215 -7.45 16.21 5.22
C ASP A 215 -6.15 15.86 4.47
N LYS A 216 -6.11 14.72 3.78
CA LYS A 216 -4.96 14.31 2.95
C LYS A 216 -4.79 15.13 1.68
N LEU A 217 -5.83 15.85 1.25
CA LEU A 217 -5.80 16.78 0.11
C LEU A 217 -5.62 18.24 0.55
N GLU A 218 -5.32 18.50 1.83
CA GLU A 218 -4.94 19.85 2.26
C GLU A 218 -3.54 20.20 1.75
N PRO A 219 -3.28 21.47 1.34
CA PRO A 219 -1.99 21.87 0.78
C PRO A 219 -0.80 21.49 1.66
N LYS A 220 -0.92 21.65 2.99
CA LYS A 220 0.13 21.30 3.95
C LYS A 220 0.37 19.78 4.04
N ALA A 221 -0.69 18.97 3.94
CA ALA A 221 -0.59 17.52 3.95
C ALA A 221 0.06 17.02 2.66
N LEU A 222 -0.35 17.57 1.52
CA LEU A 222 0.20 17.26 0.19
C LEU A 222 1.67 17.64 0.09
N GLU A 223 2.06 18.86 0.50
CA GLU A 223 3.46 19.30 0.50
C GLU A 223 4.35 18.36 1.33
N LYS A 224 3.90 17.98 2.53
CA LYS A 224 4.63 17.03 3.39
C LYS A 224 4.74 15.65 2.76
N LEU A 225 3.66 15.16 2.15
CA LEU A 225 3.63 13.84 1.51
C LEU A 225 4.54 13.79 0.28
N VAL A 226 4.41 14.76 -0.63
CA VAL A 226 5.24 14.85 -1.85
C VAL A 226 6.71 14.95 -1.49
N THR A 227 7.08 15.81 -0.54
CA THR A 227 8.46 15.93 -0.06
C THR A 227 9.01 14.60 0.47
N ARG A 228 8.20 13.85 1.22
CA ARG A 228 8.58 12.51 1.69
C ARG A 228 8.78 11.54 0.53
N LEU A 229 7.85 11.50 -0.44
CA LEU A 229 7.89 10.58 -1.56
C LEU A 229 9.11 10.84 -2.48
N LEU A 230 9.38 12.11 -2.80
CA LEU A 230 10.58 12.50 -3.57
C LEU A 230 11.86 12.00 -2.90
N LYS A 231 11.99 12.22 -1.58
CA LYS A 231 13.16 11.78 -0.81
C LYS A 231 13.28 10.25 -0.71
N GLN A 232 12.18 9.56 -0.47
CA GLN A 232 12.17 8.12 -0.21
C GLN A 232 12.35 7.29 -1.48
N HIS A 233 11.79 7.75 -2.60
CA HIS A 233 11.78 7.01 -3.86
C HIS A 233 12.67 7.65 -4.94
N GLY A 234 13.32 8.78 -4.66
CA GLY A 234 14.21 9.45 -5.62
C GLY A 234 13.50 9.91 -6.89
N VAL A 235 12.22 10.28 -6.78
CA VAL A 235 11.46 10.84 -7.90
C VAL A 235 11.92 12.28 -8.15
N ASP A 236 11.99 12.67 -9.42
CA ASP A 236 12.45 13.99 -9.85
C ASP A 236 11.47 15.11 -9.41
N GLU A 237 12.00 16.23 -8.90
CA GLU A 237 11.20 17.39 -8.47
C GLU A 237 10.42 18.06 -9.62
N THR A 238 10.79 17.80 -10.87
CA THR A 238 10.02 18.20 -12.07
C THR A 238 8.60 17.63 -12.08
N ALA A 239 8.32 16.60 -11.29
CA ALA A 239 6.97 16.08 -11.10
C ALA A 239 6.06 17.05 -10.33
N CYS A 240 6.59 17.97 -9.52
CA CYS A 240 5.81 18.83 -8.64
C CYS A 240 6.14 20.34 -8.73
N PRO A 241 5.94 20.98 -9.90
CA PRO A 241 6.29 22.38 -10.11
C PRO A 241 5.53 23.36 -9.20
N HIS A 242 4.28 23.11 -8.82
CA HIS A 242 3.51 24.07 -8.00
C HIS A 242 3.98 24.10 -6.55
N ILE A 243 4.26 22.94 -5.98
CA ILE A 243 4.84 22.82 -4.63
C ILE A 243 6.23 23.46 -4.60
N VAL A 244 7.08 23.19 -5.59
CA VAL A 244 8.41 23.79 -5.71
C VAL A 244 8.31 25.31 -5.84
N ALA A 245 7.41 25.81 -6.70
CA ALA A 245 7.21 27.25 -6.86
C ALA A 245 6.80 27.92 -5.54
N GLN A 246 5.85 27.34 -4.80
CA GLN A 246 5.43 27.91 -3.51
C GLN A 246 6.57 27.87 -2.48
N ARG A 247 7.37 26.80 -2.45
CA ARG A 247 8.55 26.68 -1.59
C ARG A 247 9.56 27.79 -1.88
N ASN A 248 9.86 28.04 -3.16
CA ASN A 248 10.78 29.08 -3.59
C ASN A 248 10.29 30.48 -3.19
N VAL A 249 8.99 30.77 -3.36
CA VAL A 249 8.38 32.03 -2.93
C VAL A 249 8.50 32.22 -1.41
N ARG A 250 8.27 31.17 -0.61
CA ARG A 250 8.45 31.22 0.86
C ARG A 250 9.90 31.51 1.24
N GLN A 251 10.86 30.86 0.58
CA GLN A 251 12.29 31.10 0.81
C GLN A 251 12.66 32.55 0.49
N LEU A 252 12.22 33.06 -0.66
CA LEU A 252 12.42 34.45 -1.06
C LEU A 252 11.87 35.44 -0.01
N ARG A 253 10.64 35.23 0.46
CA ARG A 253 10.03 36.08 1.49
C ARG A 253 10.81 36.08 2.80
N TYR A 254 11.32 34.92 3.22
CA TYR A 254 12.18 34.81 4.39
C TYR A 254 13.49 35.59 4.22
N LEU A 255 14.15 35.48 3.05
CA LEU A 255 15.37 36.22 2.75
C LEU A 255 15.15 37.74 2.80
N LEU A 256 14.08 38.22 2.19
CA LEU A 256 13.70 39.64 2.21
C LEU A 256 13.40 40.12 3.64
N TYR A 257 12.62 39.36 4.40
CA TYR A 257 12.34 39.68 5.80
C TYR A 257 13.65 39.80 6.60
N LYS A 258 14.55 38.81 6.49
CA LYS A 258 15.83 38.82 7.20
C LYS A 258 16.73 39.99 6.78
N ARG A 259 16.73 40.37 5.49
CA ARG A 259 17.49 41.52 4.98
C ARG A 259 16.95 42.86 5.51
N TYR A 260 15.66 43.13 5.34
CA TYR A 260 15.11 44.47 5.56
C TYR A 260 14.52 44.69 6.96
N ARG A 261 14.24 43.63 7.73
CA ARG A 261 13.70 43.76 9.10
C ARG A 261 14.71 43.41 10.18
N GLU A 262 15.62 42.48 9.91
CA GLU A 262 16.57 41.96 10.91
C GLU A 262 18.02 42.34 10.62
N SER A 263 18.29 43.09 9.54
CA SER A 263 19.64 43.45 9.09
C SER A 263 20.58 42.24 8.96
N GLY A 264 20.03 41.07 8.61
CA GLY A 264 20.68 39.77 8.74
C GLY A 264 21.69 39.42 7.66
N PHE A 265 21.99 40.33 6.72
CA PHE A 265 22.95 40.13 5.61
C PHE A 265 23.69 41.42 5.27
N SER A 266 25.00 41.32 5.02
CA SER A 266 25.80 42.38 4.37
C SER A 266 25.46 42.46 2.87
N ASP A 267 25.72 43.60 2.23
CA ASP A 267 25.31 43.84 0.84
C ASP A 267 25.94 42.86 -0.17
N GLY A 268 27.21 42.47 0.06
CA GLY A 268 27.89 41.47 -0.76
C GLY A 268 27.28 40.07 -0.61
N SER A 269 27.00 39.64 0.62
CA SER A 269 26.37 38.35 0.90
C SER A 269 24.92 38.30 0.41
N TRP A 270 24.19 39.41 0.53
CA TRP A 270 22.83 39.53 0.02
C TRP A 270 22.75 39.33 -1.49
N SER A 271 23.61 40.04 -2.24
CA SER A 271 23.63 39.99 -3.70
C SER A 271 23.89 38.57 -4.22
N GLU A 272 24.85 37.87 -3.62
CA GLU A 272 25.15 36.48 -3.98
C GLU A 272 23.98 35.53 -3.66
N ILE A 273 23.40 35.62 -2.46
CA ILE A 273 22.28 34.76 -2.04
C ILE A 273 21.05 34.99 -2.92
N ILE A 274 20.70 36.24 -3.24
CA ILE A 274 19.49 36.55 -4.00
C ILE A 274 19.65 36.15 -5.47
N ILE A 275 20.82 36.38 -6.07
CA ILE A 275 21.14 35.93 -7.43
C ILE A 275 21.04 34.41 -7.53
N ASN A 276 21.61 33.68 -6.58
CA ASN A 276 21.56 32.22 -6.57
C ASN A 276 20.16 31.65 -6.30
N THR A 277 19.37 32.31 -5.43
CA THR A 277 18.02 31.84 -5.07
C THR A 277 17.04 32.02 -6.23
N VAL A 278 17.14 33.16 -6.93
CA VAL A 278 16.20 33.48 -8.00
C VAL A 278 16.68 32.93 -9.34
N ALA A 279 17.99 32.99 -9.61
CA ALA A 279 18.62 32.49 -10.83
C ALA A 279 17.81 32.86 -12.09
N ASP A 280 17.57 31.91 -13.00
CA ASP A 280 16.81 32.10 -14.23
C ASP A 280 15.27 31.90 -14.07
N ASN A 281 14.78 31.80 -12.83
CA ASN A 281 13.36 31.57 -12.55
C ASN A 281 12.55 32.88 -12.70
N LYS A 282 12.07 33.18 -13.90
CA LYS A 282 11.32 34.42 -14.22
C LYS A 282 10.15 34.70 -13.27
N PRO A 283 9.24 33.75 -12.97
CA PRO A 283 8.17 34.00 -11.99
C PRO A 283 8.69 34.45 -10.62
N LEU A 284 9.82 33.88 -10.18
CA LEU A 284 10.43 34.24 -8.91
C LEU A 284 11.16 35.59 -8.97
N GLN A 285 11.71 35.97 -10.13
CA GLN A 285 12.25 37.32 -10.38
C GLN A 285 11.13 38.38 -10.32
N GLU A 286 9.97 38.10 -10.90
CA GLU A 286 8.80 38.97 -10.83
C GLU A 286 8.30 39.14 -9.38
N GLU A 287 8.19 38.03 -8.64
CA GLU A 287 7.81 38.08 -7.20
C GLU A 287 8.85 38.87 -6.39
N LEU A 288 10.16 38.74 -6.68
CA LEU A 288 11.21 39.53 -6.02
C LEU A 288 10.97 41.04 -6.22
N ILE A 289 10.75 41.47 -7.47
CA ILE A 289 10.51 42.88 -7.79
C ILE A 289 9.25 43.37 -7.05
N TYR A 290 8.16 42.61 -7.12
CA TYR A 290 6.91 42.96 -6.44
C TYR A 290 7.09 43.14 -4.93
N GLN A 291 7.83 42.22 -4.30
CA GLN A 291 8.06 42.27 -2.85
C GLN A 291 9.00 43.43 -2.46
N ILE A 292 10.08 43.68 -3.21
CA ILE A 292 11.02 44.80 -2.94
C ILE A 292 10.31 46.16 -3.00
N VAL A 293 9.43 46.37 -3.99
CA VAL A 293 8.62 47.60 -4.09
C VAL A 293 7.80 47.83 -2.81
N GLY A 294 7.30 46.75 -2.21
CA GLY A 294 6.59 46.79 -0.92
C GLY A 294 7.47 47.20 0.28
N PHE A 295 8.78 46.95 0.23
CA PHE A 295 9.74 47.34 1.26
C PHE A 295 10.29 48.76 1.08
N ARG A 296 9.89 49.49 0.02
CA ARG A 296 10.34 50.86 -0.31
C ARG A 296 11.87 50.99 -0.38
N ASP A 297 12.51 50.01 -0.99
CA ASP A 297 13.90 50.17 -1.42
C ASP A 297 13.93 51.21 -2.56
N PRO A 298 14.73 52.30 -2.48
CA PRO A 298 14.83 53.31 -3.53
C PRO A 298 15.38 52.78 -4.86
#